data_AF-A0A8C9XCD0-F1
#
_entry.id   AF-A0A8C9XCD0-F1
#
_cell.length_a   1.000
_cell.length_b   1.000
_cell.length_c   1.000
_cell.angle_alpha   90.00
_cell.angle_beta   90.00
_cell.angle_gamma   90.00
#
_symmetry.space_group_name_H-M   'P 1'
#
loop_
_entity.id
_entity.type
_entity.pdbx_description
1 polymer ?
#
loop_
_entity_poly.entity_id
_entity_poly.type
_entity_poly.pdbx_seq_one_letter_code
_entity_poly.pdbx_strand_id
1 'polypeptide(L)'
;MAAPGDDVILPCQLEPREDVRDKTVEWSKPDLKPDPSDRLSRVGYVHLYRDKQEVPDMKIPAYAQRTALFTDALKEGNMSLKIVNVTLADTGRYRCYVPKLDCYSIVELVVGDDALRK
;
A
#
# COMPACT_ATOMS: atom_id res chain seq x y z
N MET A 1 -13.58 5.64 -6.96
CA MET A 1 -12.85 6.02 -8.18
C MET A 1 -12.15 7.32 -7.88
N ALA A 2 -10.93 7.49 -8.37
CA ALA A 2 -10.15 8.72 -8.23
C ALA A 2 -9.76 9.25 -9.61
N ALA A 3 -9.63 10.56 -9.76
CA ALA A 3 -9.07 11.17 -10.95
C ALA A 3 -7.53 11.14 -10.87
N PRO A 4 -6.81 11.15 -12.01
CA PRO A 4 -5.39 11.40 -12.01
C PRO A 4 -5.06 12.73 -11.29
N GLY A 5 -4.10 12.71 -10.38
CA GLY A 5 -3.73 13.85 -9.54
C GLY A 5 -4.30 13.83 -8.13
N ASP A 6 -5.31 13.01 -7.85
CA ASP A 6 -5.95 12.94 -6.53
C ASP A 6 -5.04 12.32 -5.46
N ASP A 7 -5.33 12.67 -4.20
CA ASP A 7 -4.85 11.94 -3.03
C ASP A 7 -5.92 10.93 -2.60
N VAL A 8 -5.53 9.67 -2.41
CA VAL A 8 -6.46 8.60 -2.01
C VAL A 8 -6.03 7.93 -0.72
N ILE A 9 -7.01 7.33 -0.03
CA ILE A 9 -6.77 6.46 1.12
C ILE A 9 -7.30 5.08 0.78
N LEU A 10 -6.41 4.08 0.80
CA LEU A 10 -6.76 2.68 0.69
C LEU A 10 -7.06 2.15 2.11
N PRO A 11 -8.31 1.78 2.42
CA PRO A 11 -8.68 1.35 3.77
C PRO A 11 -8.11 -0.02 4.09
N CYS A 12 -7.50 -0.18 5.27
CA CYS A 12 -7.14 -1.48 5.82
C CYS A 12 -7.28 -1.45 7.33
N GLN A 13 -8.11 -2.33 7.88
CA GLN A 13 -8.41 -2.39 9.30
C GLN A 13 -8.26 -3.83 9.78
N LEU A 14 -7.54 -4.02 10.87
CA LEU A 14 -7.46 -5.31 11.54
C LEU A 14 -8.76 -5.59 12.31
N GLU A 15 -9.26 -6.81 12.18
CA GLU A 15 -10.41 -7.32 12.92
C GLU A 15 -10.05 -8.66 13.59
N PRO A 16 -10.08 -8.75 14.93
CA PRO A 16 -10.37 -7.68 15.90
C PRO A 16 -9.28 -6.59 15.91
N ARG A 17 -9.61 -5.41 16.45
CA ARG A 17 -8.64 -4.31 16.60
C ARG A 17 -7.52 -4.72 17.57
N GLU A 18 -6.28 -4.52 17.16
CA GLU A 18 -5.08 -4.79 17.96
C GLU A 18 -4.03 -3.71 17.63
N ASP A 19 -3.16 -3.39 18.60
CA ASP A 19 -2.01 -2.52 18.35
C ASP A 19 -0.99 -3.25 17.45
N VAL A 20 -0.71 -2.65 16.28
CA VAL A 20 0.25 -3.19 15.31
C VAL A 20 1.52 -2.34 15.17
N ARG A 21 1.77 -1.35 16.05
CA ARG A 21 2.96 -0.48 15.98
C ARG A 21 4.28 -1.25 16.12
N ASP A 22 4.27 -2.36 16.85
CA ASP A 22 5.44 -3.26 16.99
C ASP A 22 5.49 -4.36 15.91
N LYS A 23 4.61 -4.32 14.90
CA LYS A 23 4.52 -5.34 13.84
C LYS A 23 4.94 -4.77 12.49
N THR A 24 5.28 -5.67 11.57
CA THR A 24 5.48 -5.31 10.15
C THR A 24 4.14 -5.13 9.47
N VAL A 25 3.99 -4.04 8.71
CA VAL A 25 2.84 -3.78 7.85
C VAL A 25 3.35 -3.64 6.43
N GLU A 26 2.86 -4.50 5.55
CA GLU A 26 3.25 -4.55 4.14
C GLU A 26 2.08 -4.11 3.27
N TRP A 27 2.35 -3.18 2.35
CA TRP A 27 1.49 -2.90 1.22
C TRP A 27 2.21 -3.32 -0.06
N SER A 28 1.56 -4.16 -0.87
CA SER A 28 2.11 -4.68 -2.12
C SER A 28 1.03 -4.72 -3.21
N LYS A 29 1.44 -4.87 -4.48
CA LYS A 29 0.53 -5.21 -5.57
C LYS A 29 0.62 -6.73 -5.80
N PRO A 30 -0.40 -7.54 -5.44
CA PRO A 30 -0.33 -8.99 -5.57
C PRO A 30 -0.22 -9.46 -7.03
N ASP A 31 -0.66 -8.63 -7.98
CA ASP A 31 -0.64 -8.93 -9.40
C ASP A 31 0.67 -8.46 -10.09
N LEU A 32 1.56 -7.79 -9.35
CA LEU A 32 2.84 -7.32 -9.88
C LEU A 32 3.78 -8.51 -10.02
N LYS A 33 4.15 -8.83 -11.27
CA LYS A 33 5.16 -9.85 -11.55
C LYS A 33 6.54 -9.34 -11.14
N PRO A 34 7.38 -10.19 -10.52
CA PRO A 34 8.78 -9.84 -10.28
C PRO A 34 9.47 -9.41 -11.58
N ASP A 35 10.37 -8.43 -11.48
CA ASP A 35 11.20 -8.05 -12.62
C ASP A 35 12.12 -9.23 -12.97
N PRO A 36 11.99 -9.85 -14.17
CA PRO A 36 12.80 -10.99 -14.56
C PRO A 36 14.29 -10.63 -14.72
N SER A 37 14.62 -9.34 -14.83
CA SER A 37 15.99 -8.83 -14.89
C SER A 37 16.60 -8.56 -13.51
N ASP A 38 15.79 -8.49 -12.45
CA ASP A 38 16.28 -8.41 -11.08
C ASP A 38 16.78 -9.79 -10.63
N ARG A 39 18.10 -9.98 -10.74
CA ARG A 39 18.79 -11.22 -10.33
C ARG A 39 18.63 -11.56 -8.86
N LEU A 40 18.28 -10.57 -8.03
CA LEU A 40 18.04 -10.75 -6.61
C LEU A 40 16.57 -11.03 -6.29
N SER A 41 15.68 -10.91 -7.29
CA SER A 41 14.24 -11.10 -7.19
C SER A 41 13.66 -10.40 -5.96
N ARG A 42 14.05 -9.14 -5.74
CA ARG A 42 13.64 -8.37 -4.57
C ARG A 42 12.13 -8.17 -4.62
N VAL A 43 11.49 -8.40 -3.49
CA VAL A 43 10.09 -8.05 -3.32
C VAL A 43 10.00 -6.53 -3.25
N GLY A 44 9.34 -5.93 -4.25
CA GLY A 44 9.04 -4.51 -4.26
C GLY A 44 7.75 -4.23 -3.51
N TYR A 45 7.81 -3.30 -2.53
CA TYR A 45 6.64 -2.89 -1.78
C TYR A 45 6.06 -1.57 -2.30
N VAL A 46 4.73 -1.41 -2.24
CA VAL A 46 4.09 -0.10 -2.37
C VAL A 46 4.44 0.75 -1.14
N HIS A 47 4.36 0.15 0.05
CA HIS A 47 4.79 0.74 1.31
C HIS A 47 5.23 -0.36 2.28
N LEU A 48 6.25 -0.08 3.09
CA LEU A 48 6.74 -1.01 4.11
C LEU A 48 6.99 -0.26 5.42
N TYR A 49 6.34 -0.73 6.47
CA TYR A 49 6.57 -0.30 7.84
C TYR A 49 7.11 -1.46 8.66
N ARG A 50 8.24 -1.25 9.33
CA ARG A 50 8.94 -2.27 10.11
C ARG A 50 9.81 -1.58 11.17
N ASP A 51 9.98 -2.21 12.33
CA ASP A 51 10.84 -1.70 13.40
C ASP A 51 10.49 -0.25 13.80
N LYS A 52 9.18 0.05 13.80
CA LYS A 52 8.56 1.34 14.12
C LYS A 52 8.76 2.48 13.13
N GLN A 53 9.27 2.19 11.94
CA GLN A 53 9.57 3.20 10.93
C GLN A 53 9.22 2.73 9.51
N GLU A 54 9.10 3.67 8.59
CA GLU A 54 9.06 3.35 7.16
C GLU A 54 10.42 2.80 6.71
N VAL A 55 10.40 1.89 5.74
CA VAL A 55 11.59 1.32 5.09
C VAL A 55 11.60 1.72 3.60
N PRO A 56 12.21 2.87 3.24
CA PRO A 56 12.16 3.39 1.87
C PRO A 56 12.87 2.53 0.83
N ASP A 57 13.99 1.91 1.20
CA ASP A 57 14.91 1.22 0.26
C ASP A 57 14.31 -0.02 -0.41
N MET A 58 13.21 -0.56 0.15
CA MET A 58 12.52 -1.73 -0.37
C MET A 58 11.24 -1.36 -1.16
N LYS A 59 10.96 -0.07 -1.29
CA LYS A 59 9.78 0.40 -2.03
C LYS A 59 10.04 0.37 -3.54
N ILE A 60 8.99 0.08 -4.27
CA ILE A 60 8.95 0.30 -5.72
C ILE A 60 9.17 1.80 -5.98
N PRO A 61 10.11 2.19 -6.85
CA PRO A 61 10.49 3.60 -7.05
C PRO A 61 9.32 4.54 -7.36
N ALA A 62 8.31 4.06 -8.09
CA ALA A 62 7.11 4.85 -8.43
C ALA A 62 6.25 5.27 -7.22
N TYR A 63 6.43 4.63 -6.06
CA TYR A 63 5.74 4.94 -4.81
C TYR A 63 6.63 5.68 -3.78
N ALA A 64 7.91 5.90 -4.10
CA ALA A 64 8.80 6.66 -3.25
C ALA A 64 8.24 8.07 -3.02
N GLN A 65 8.25 8.53 -1.76
CA GLN A 65 7.69 9.83 -1.33
C GLN A 65 6.19 10.05 -1.61
N ARG A 66 5.48 9.07 -2.19
CA ARG A 66 4.07 9.18 -2.54
C ARG A 66 3.12 8.47 -1.58
N THR A 67 3.64 7.75 -0.61
CA THR A 67 2.81 6.89 0.26
C THR A 67 3.12 7.15 1.73
N ALA A 68 2.10 7.10 2.58
CA ALA A 68 2.29 7.17 4.02
C ALA A 68 1.23 6.35 4.76
N LEU A 69 1.61 5.73 5.87
CA LEU A 69 0.68 5.21 6.87
C LEU A 69 0.31 6.32 7.87
N PHE A 70 -0.86 6.19 8.47
CA PHE A 70 -1.25 6.97 9.65
C PHE A 70 -0.69 6.28 10.90
N THR A 71 0.57 6.55 11.25
CA THR A 71 1.31 5.81 12.30
C THR A 71 0.61 5.81 13.66
N ASP A 72 -0.09 6.89 14.02
CA ASP A 72 -0.88 6.97 15.26
C ASP A 72 -2.12 6.08 15.24
N ALA A 73 -2.65 5.76 14.06
CA ALA A 73 -3.83 4.91 13.88
C ALA A 73 -3.48 3.41 13.96
N LEU A 74 -2.19 3.05 13.85
CA LEU A 74 -1.71 1.68 14.00
C LEU A 74 -1.99 1.12 15.41
N LYS A 75 -2.11 1.98 16.43
CA LYS A 75 -2.48 1.56 17.79
C LYS A 75 -3.87 0.90 17.87
N GLU A 76 -4.74 1.23 16.91
CA GLU A 76 -6.11 0.71 16.78
C GLU A 76 -6.22 -0.33 15.66
N GLY A 77 -5.08 -0.79 15.11
CA GLY A 77 -5.04 -1.73 13.99
C GLY A 77 -5.45 -1.12 12.65
N ASN A 78 -5.50 0.21 12.53
CA ASN A 78 -5.78 0.87 11.26
C ASN A 78 -4.47 1.05 10.46
N MET A 79 -4.35 0.27 9.39
CA MET A 79 -3.20 0.19 8.51
C MET A 79 -3.48 0.84 7.15
N SER A 80 -4.46 1.75 7.10
CA SER A 80 -4.85 2.42 5.86
C SER A 80 -3.68 3.19 5.26
N LEU A 81 -3.55 3.11 3.95
CA LEU A 81 -2.46 3.71 3.21
C LEU A 81 -2.93 4.95 2.48
N LYS A 82 -2.28 6.10 2.73
CA LYS A 82 -2.41 7.26 1.86
C LYS A 82 -1.50 7.09 0.65
N ILE A 83 -2.01 7.33 -0.55
CA ILE A 83 -1.23 7.51 -1.78
C ILE A 83 -1.53 8.89 -2.34
N VAL A 84 -0.52 9.72 -2.54
CA VAL A 84 -0.67 11.07 -3.08
C VAL A 84 -0.44 11.11 -4.59
N ASN A 85 -1.10 12.06 -5.26
CA ASN A 85 -0.95 12.34 -6.69
C ASN A 85 -1.07 11.06 -7.56
N VAL A 86 -2.20 10.36 -7.46
CA VAL A 86 -2.41 9.08 -8.17
C VAL A 86 -2.41 9.23 -9.68
N THR A 87 -1.98 8.19 -10.37
CA THR A 87 -1.90 8.12 -11.83
C THR A 87 -2.68 6.91 -12.35
N LEU A 88 -2.92 6.82 -13.67
CA LEU A 88 -3.57 5.65 -14.26
C LEU A 88 -2.81 4.33 -13.97
N ALA A 89 -1.48 4.39 -13.82
CA ALA A 89 -0.64 3.25 -13.47
C ALA A 89 -0.83 2.77 -12.01
N ASP A 90 -1.45 3.60 -11.16
CA ASP A 90 -1.81 3.24 -9.80
C ASP A 90 -3.09 2.39 -9.74
N THR A 91 -3.85 2.28 -10.83
CA THR A 91 -4.98 1.34 -10.89
C THR A 91 -4.53 -0.09 -10.60
N GLY A 92 -5.38 -0.84 -9.90
CA GLY A 92 -5.20 -2.27 -9.64
C GLY A 92 -5.49 -2.65 -8.20
N ARG A 93 -5.19 -3.91 -7.88
CA ARG A 93 -5.34 -4.46 -6.53
C ARG A 93 -4.11 -4.18 -5.69
N TYR A 94 -4.36 -3.93 -4.42
CA TYR A 94 -3.37 -3.71 -3.38
C TYR A 94 -3.64 -4.70 -2.25
N ARG A 95 -2.58 -5.30 -1.73
CA ARG A 95 -2.63 -6.19 -0.58
C ARG A 95 -2.02 -5.48 0.62
N CYS A 96 -2.81 -5.33 1.66
CA CYS A 96 -2.37 -4.98 3.02
C CYS A 96 -2.13 -6.27 3.78
N TYR A 97 -0.96 -6.48 4.38
CA TYR A 97 -0.58 -7.73 5.03
C TYR A 97 0.23 -7.49 6.31
N VAL A 98 -0.07 -8.26 7.36
CA VAL A 98 0.67 -8.31 8.62
C VAL A 98 1.27 -9.71 8.79
N PRO A 99 2.55 -9.91 8.44
CA PRO A 99 3.16 -11.24 8.43
C PRO A 99 3.09 -11.98 9.76
N LYS A 100 3.29 -11.27 10.88
CA LYS A 100 3.28 -11.85 12.23
C LYS A 100 1.91 -12.44 12.61
N LEU A 101 0.84 -11.94 12.00
CA LEU A 101 -0.54 -12.38 12.27
C LEU A 101 -1.10 -13.25 11.14
N ASP A 102 -0.35 -13.43 10.05
CA ASP A 102 -0.83 -14.04 8.80
C ASP A 102 -2.20 -13.49 8.34
N CYS A 103 -2.39 -12.17 8.49
CA CYS A 103 -3.67 -11.52 8.19
C CYS A 103 -3.49 -10.53 7.02
N TYR A 104 -4.34 -10.63 6.00
CA TYR A 104 -4.33 -9.71 4.87
C TYR A 104 -5.73 -9.30 4.42
N SER A 105 -5.79 -8.17 3.73
CA SER A 105 -6.94 -7.71 2.97
C SER A 105 -6.52 -7.22 1.59
N ILE A 106 -7.47 -7.21 0.66
CA ILE A 106 -7.29 -6.74 -0.71
C ILE A 106 -8.16 -5.51 -0.93
N VAL A 107 -7.57 -4.46 -1.45
CA VAL A 107 -8.24 -3.21 -1.82
C VAL A 107 -8.04 -2.96 -3.31
N GLU A 108 -9.11 -2.60 -4.02
CA GLU A 108 -9.03 -2.21 -5.42
C GLU A 108 -9.05 -0.69 -5.57
N LEU A 109 -8.06 -0.14 -6.27
CA LEU A 109 -8.02 1.26 -6.67
C LEU A 109 -8.30 1.36 -8.17
N VAL A 110 -9.26 2.20 -8.53
CA VAL A 110 -9.57 2.56 -9.92
C VAL A 110 -9.30 4.06 -10.08
N VAL A 111 -8.31 4.38 -10.91
CA VAL A 111 -7.97 5.74 -11.33
C VAL A 111 -8.39 5.92 -12.78
N GLY A 112 -9.16 6.95 -13.07
CA GLY A 112 -9.63 7.25 -14.42
C GLY A 112 -10.33 8.60 -14.50
N ASP A 113 -10.42 9.15 -15.72
CA ASP A 113 -11.12 10.41 -15.95
C ASP A 113 -12.63 10.17 -15.97
N ASP A 114 -13.39 10.94 -15.19
CA ASP A 114 -14.86 10.96 -15.27
C ASP A 114 -15.37 11.33 -16.68
N ALA A 115 -14.53 11.98 -17.50
CA ALA A 115 -14.87 12.43 -18.85
C ALA A 115 -15.11 11.31 -19.88
N LEU A 116 -14.76 10.06 -19.59
CA LEU A 116 -14.89 8.91 -20.50
C LEU A 116 -16.11 8.02 -20.24
N ARG A 117 -16.94 8.33 -19.23
CA ARG A 117 -18.26 7.71 -19.05
C ARG A 117 -19.34 8.63 -19.61
N LYS A 118 -19.47 8.64 -20.93
CA LYS A 118 -20.69 9.11 -21.62
C LYS A 118 -21.63 7.95 -21.85
#